data_AF-A0A2D7BND4-F1
#
_entry.id   AF-A0A2D7BND4-F1
#
_cell.length_a   1.000
_cell.length_b   1.000
_cell.length_c   1.000
_cell.angle_alpha   90.00
_cell.angle_beta   90.00
_cell.angle_gamma   90.00
#
_symmetry.space_group_name_H-M   'P 1'
#
loop_
_entity.id
_entity.type
_entity.pdbx_description
1 polymer ?
#
loop_
_entity_poly.entity_id
_entity_poly.type
_entity_poly.pdbx_seq_one_letter_code
_entity_poly.pdbx_strand_id
1 'polypeptide(L)' 'MLTAREIAIYALGKTEGVNSLAETLGKGMDDEKYIESWNKTLKLLGIEIPLEELETIYNEFAKKMDEIVNDSEINEIKKK' A
#
# COMPACT_ATOMS: atom_id res chain seq x y z
N MET A 1 -3.17 -19.73 -10.25
CA MET A 1 -3.33 -19.51 -8.80
C MET A 1 -2.46 -18.32 -8.48
N LEU A 2 -2.95 -17.32 -7.73
CA LEU A 2 -2.14 -16.15 -7.39
C LEU A 2 -1.01 -16.55 -6.43
N THR A 3 0.15 -15.94 -6.59
CA THR A 3 1.30 -16.06 -5.68
C THR A 3 1.04 -15.33 -4.37
N ALA A 4 1.77 -15.69 -3.31
CA ALA A 4 1.70 -14.99 -2.03
C ALA A 4 1.97 -13.48 -2.18
N ARG A 5 2.90 -13.10 -3.05
CA ARG A 5 3.20 -11.70 -3.38
C ARG A 5 2.02 -10.98 -4.04
N GLU A 6 1.36 -11.62 -5.01
CA GLU A 6 0.18 -11.04 -5.66
C GLU A 6 -0.99 -10.87 -4.69
N ILE A 7 -1.18 -11.84 -3.78
CA ILE A 7 -2.20 -11.74 -2.72
C ILE A 7 -1.86 -10.62 -1.75
N ALA A 8 -0.58 -10.47 -1.37
CA ALA A 8 -0.12 -9.40 -0.50
C ALA A 8 -0.36 -8.01 -1.12
N ILE A 9 0.02 -7.81 -2.38
CA ILE A 9 -0.20 -6.54 -3.10
C ILE A 9 -1.70 -6.23 -3.24
N TYR A 10 -2.52 -7.23 -3.53
CA TYR A 10 -3.97 -7.05 -3.62
C TYR A 10 -4.59 -6.65 -2.28
N ALA A 11 -4.17 -7.31 -1.19
CA ALA A 11 -4.58 -6.95 0.17
C ALA A 11 -4.13 -5.54 0.53
N LEU A 12 -2.88 -5.18 0.20
CA LEU A 12 -2.32 -3.85 0.42
C LEU A 12 -3.15 -2.77 -0.28
N GLY A 13 -3.42 -2.91 -1.57
CA GLY A 13 -4.22 -1.91 -2.30
C GLY A 13 -5.63 -1.72 -1.73
N LYS A 14 -6.24 -2.78 -1.18
CA LYS A 14 -7.54 -2.70 -0.48
C LYS A 14 -7.42 -1.95 0.85
N THR A 15 -6.37 -2.23 1.63
CA THR A 15 -6.15 -1.59 2.92
C THR A 15 -5.69 -0.14 2.78
N GLU A 16 -4.91 0.20 1.74
CA GLU A 16 -4.47 1.57 1.43
C GLU A 16 -5.65 2.45 1.08
N GLY A 17 -6.58 1.95 0.25
CA GLY A 17 -7.80 2.69 -0.06
C GLY A 17 -8.63 3.01 1.18
N VAL A 18 -8.67 2.09 2.16
CA VAL A 18 -9.37 2.30 3.43
C VAL A 18 -8.58 3.24 4.35
N ASN A 19 -7.25 3.12 4.41
CA ASN A 19 -6.40 3.99 5.22
C ASN A 19 -6.37 5.42 4.68
N SER A 20 -6.26 5.62 3.36
CA SER A 20 -6.35 6.93 2.71
C SER A 20 -7.71 7.62 2.97
N LEU A 21 -8.81 6.85 2.99
CA LEU A 21 -10.10 7.36 3.44
C LEU A 21 -10.08 7.74 4.93
N ALA A 22 -9.43 6.94 5.78
CA ALA A 22 -9.30 7.24 7.20
C ALA A 22 -8.41 8.48 7.45
N GLU A 23 -7.32 8.65 6.74
CA GLU A 23 -6.43 9.84 6.76
C GLU A 23 -7.18 11.10 6.35
N THR A 24 -7.96 11.04 5.27
CA THR A 24 -8.83 12.15 4.83
C THR A 24 -9.84 12.54 5.92
N LEU A 25 -10.24 11.60 6.77
CA LEU A 25 -11.13 11.80 7.91
C LEU A 25 -10.39 12.13 9.22
N GLY A 26 -9.07 12.34 9.19
CA GLY A 26 -8.23 12.65 10.36
C GLY A 26 -8.03 11.47 11.32
N LYS A 27 -8.25 10.24 10.85
CA LYS A 27 -8.16 8.97 11.59
C LYS A 27 -7.17 7.99 10.98
N GLY A 28 -6.25 8.48 10.15
CA GLY A 28 -5.18 7.67 9.58
C GLY A 28 -4.31 7.03 10.65
N MET A 29 -3.76 5.86 10.34
CA MET A 29 -2.75 5.23 11.20
C MET A 29 -1.36 5.63 10.72
N ASP A 30 -0.41 5.74 11.66
CA ASP A 30 1.01 5.83 11.30
C ASP A 30 1.42 4.58 10.51
N ASP A 31 2.29 4.74 9.50
CA ASP A 31 2.72 3.69 8.56
C ASP A 31 3.15 2.39 9.26
N GLU A 32 3.88 2.49 10.37
CA GLU A 32 4.33 1.34 11.16
C GLU A 32 3.14 0.52 11.70
N LYS A 33 2.12 1.19 12.25
CA LYS A 33 0.91 0.52 12.77
C LYS A 33 0.07 -0.07 11.64
N TYR A 34 0.08 0.58 10.48
CA TYR A 34 -0.60 0.09 9.30
C TYR A 34 0.06 -1.20 8.79
N ILE A 35 1.38 -1.23 8.67
CA ILE A 35 2.15 -2.41 8.25
C ILE A 35 1.98 -3.55 9.26
N GLU A 36 1.95 -3.28 10.56
CA GLU A 36 1.64 -4.28 11.57
C GLU A 36 0.22 -4.87 11.42
N SER A 37 -0.76 -4.02 11.14
CA SER A 37 -2.16 -4.43 10.91
C SER A 37 -2.27 -5.30 9.66
N TRP A 38 -1.54 -4.94 8.60
CA TRP A 38 -1.44 -5.71 7.38
C TRP A 38 -0.77 -7.08 7.61
N ASN A 39 0.32 -7.13 8.39
CA ASN A 39 0.97 -8.38 8.78
C ASN A 39 0.01 -9.31 9.55
N LYS A 40 -0.78 -8.76 10.48
CA LYS A 40 -1.82 -9.52 11.22
C LYS A 40 -2.87 -10.09 10.26
N THR A 41 -3.31 -9.30 9.29
CA THR A 41 -4.29 -9.74 8.28
C THR A 41 -3.76 -10.90 7.43
N LEU A 42 -2.51 -10.81 6.96
CA LEU A 42 -1.88 -11.88 6.18
C LEU A 42 -1.74 -13.18 6.96
N LYS A 43 -1.37 -13.11 8.25
CA LYS A 43 -1.33 -14.27 9.15
C LYS A 43 -2.69 -14.95 9.28
N LEU A 44 -3.78 -14.18 9.40
CA LEU A 44 -5.15 -14.73 9.44
C LEU A 44 -5.54 -15.45 8.15
N LEU A 45 -4.93 -15.08 7.02
CA LEU A 45 -5.11 -15.74 5.72
C LEU A 45 -4.17 -16.94 5.52
N GLY A 46 -3.38 -17.32 6.53
CA GLY A 46 -2.40 -18.41 6.43
C GLY A 46 -1.15 -18.04 5.63
N ILE A 47 -0.88 -16.74 5.47
CA ILE A 47 0.26 -16.22 4.73
C ILE A 47 1.26 -15.62 5.72
N GLU A 48 2.44 -16.22 5.82
CA GLU A 48 3.53 -15.71 6.65
C GLU A 48 4.54 -14.96 5.78
N ILE A 49 4.63 -13.64 5.99
CA ILE A 49 5.63 -12.76 5.37
C ILE A 49 6.34 -12.01 6.51
N PRO A 50 7.68 -11.93 6.49
CA PRO A 50 8.44 -11.10 7.42
C PRO A 50 8.04 -9.62 7.36
N LEU A 51 8.10 -8.92 8.50
CA LEU A 51 7.80 -7.48 8.57
C LEU A 51 8.68 -6.65 7.63
N GLU A 52 9.97 -6.95 7.56
CA GLU A 52 10.94 -6.29 6.67
C GLU A 52 10.57 -6.42 5.18
N GLU A 53 10.01 -7.58 4.79
CA GLU A 53 9.55 -7.79 3.42
C GLU A 53 8.26 -7.00 3.13
N LEU A 54 7.36 -6.89 4.11
CA LEU A 54 6.16 -6.04 3.98
C LEU A 54 6.53 -4.55 3.92
N GLU A 55 7.47 -4.07 4.73
CA GLU A 55 8.01 -2.71 4.63
C GLU A 55 8.60 -2.44 3.25
N THR A 56 9.34 -3.40 2.70
CA THR A 56 9.90 -3.29 1.35
C THR A 56 8.79 -3.13 0.31
N ILE A 57 7.74 -3.97 0.37
CA ILE A 57 6.60 -3.89 -0.55
C ILE A 57 5.83 -2.57 -0.41
N TYR A 58 5.62 -2.10 0.83
CA TYR A 58 4.96 -0.82 1.12
C TYR A 58 5.73 0.35 0.50
N ASN A 59 7.04 0.41 0.71
CA ASN A 59 7.89 1.47 0.18
C ASN A 59 7.96 1.44 -1.36
N GLU A 60 8.05 0.26 -1.97
CA GLU A 60 7.98 0.11 -3.44
C GLU A 60 6.64 0.60 -4.00
N PHE A 61 5.54 0.28 -3.31
CA PHE A 61 4.21 0.72 -3.70
C PHE A 61 4.07 2.24 -3.58
N ALA A 62 4.44 2.83 -2.43
CA ALA A 62 4.39 4.26 -2.20
C ALA A 62 5.20 5.03 -3.24
N LYS A 63 6.42 4.58 -3.54
CA LYS A 63 7.27 5.19 -4.57
C LYS A 63 6.63 5.14 -5.96
N LYS A 64 6.03 4.01 -6.35
CA LYS A 64 5.33 3.90 -7.64
C LYS A 64 4.11 4.81 -7.72
N MET A 65 3.37 4.97 -6.62
CA MET A 65 2.23 5.88 -6.57
C MET A 65 2.70 7.34 -6.74
N ASP A 66 3.79 7.72 -6.09
CA ASP A 66 4.41 9.04 -6.26
C ASP A 66 4.90 9.27 -7.70
N GLU A 67 5.57 8.29 -8.31
CA GLU A 67 5.96 8.34 -9.73
C GLU A 67 4.75 8.54 -10.65
N ILE A 68 3.65 7.81 -10.43
CA ILE A 68 2.41 7.94 -11.22
C ILE A 68 1.80 9.34 -11.08
N VAL A 69 1.73 9.87 -9.85
CA VAL A 69 1.19 11.21 -9.59
C VAL A 69 2.04 12.26 -10.30
N ASN A 70 3.36 12.23 -10.12
CA ASN A 70 4.28 13.18 -10.75
C ASN A 70 4.27 13.09 -12.29
N ASP A 71 4.23 11.88 -12.86
CA ASP A 71 4.10 11.69 -14.31
C ASP A 71 2.72 12.16 -14.83
N SER A 72 1.66 12.00 -14.04
CA SER A 72 0.32 12.49 -14.40
C SER A 72 0.25 14.02 -14.40
N GLU A 73 0.87 14.68 -13.42
CA GLU A 73 0.98 16.14 -13.37
C GLU A 73 1.79 16.69 -14.55
N ILE A 74 2.92 16.05 -14.89
CA ILE A 74 3.74 16.43 -16.06
C ILE A 74 2.95 16.29 -17.36
N ASN A 75 2.11 15.26 -17.48
CA ASN A 75 1.28 15.04 -18.66
C ASN A 75 0.08 16.00 -18.76
N GLU A 76 -0.45 16.50 -17.64
CA GLU A 76 -1.45 17.58 -17.64
C GLU A 76 -0.85 18.95 -17.99
N ILE A 77 0.36 19.26 -17.49
CA ILE A 77 1.08 20.50 -17.84
C ILE A 77 1.41 20.55 -19.34
N LYS A 78 1.75 19.40 -19.96
CA LYS A 78 2.02 19.32 -21.41
C LYS A 78 0.77 19.44 -22.30
N LYS A 79 -0.44 19.30 -21.75
CA LYS A 79 -1.71 19.39 -22.50
C LYS A 79 -2.36 20.77 -22.44
N LYS A 80 -1.91 21.67 -21.57
CA LYS A 80 -2.32 23.09 -21.51
C LYS A 80 -1.39 23.97 -22.34
#